data_AF-A0A2V9MBC8-F1
#
_entry.id   AF-A0A2V9MBC8-F1
#
_cell.length_a   1.000
_cell.length_b   1.000
_cell.length_c   1.000
_cell.angle_alpha   90.00
_cell.angle_beta   90.00
_cell.angle_gamma   90.00
#
_symmetry.space_group_name_H-M   'P 1'
#
loop_
_entity.id
_entity.type
_entity.pdbx_description
1 polymer ?
#
loop_
_entity_poly.entity_id
_entity_poly.type
_entity_poly.pdbx_seq_one_letter_code
_entity_poly.pdbx_strand_id
1 'polypeptide(L)'
;HFLELRMDQHAQVEIRTYATLIGSEIVRRWCPIAWEAFLDYRLHSVNWSRLEQEIIKALAAGKREEAGKLALEFGLLSYGTDGLKPNRERSEIEAKLKQLNLPIPWSDTSLLTELMEILAAKGGKKWLLE
;
A
#
# COMPACT_ATOMS: atom_id res chain seq x y z
N HIS A 1 4.84 -12.56 18.08
CA HIS A 1 4.95 -13.32 16.82
C HIS A 1 3.82 -14.33 16.62
N PHE A 2 3.58 -15.31 17.52
CA PHE A 2 2.45 -16.24 17.36
C PHE A 2 1.10 -15.52 17.19
N LEU A 3 0.78 -14.61 18.12
CA LEU A 3 -0.48 -13.85 18.09
C LEU A 3 -0.60 -13.01 16.82
N GLU A 4 0.46 -12.32 16.40
CA GLU A 4 0.50 -11.54 15.16
C GLU A 4 0.09 -12.38 13.93
N LEU A 5 0.70 -13.55 13.73
CA LEU A 5 0.39 -14.40 12.59
C LEU A 5 -0.98 -15.06 12.66
N ARG A 6 -1.45 -15.41 13.87
CA ARG A 6 -2.70 -16.16 14.04
C ARG A 6 -3.92 -15.29 14.23
N MET A 7 -3.75 -14.02 14.61
CA MET A 7 -4.82 -13.04 14.65
C MET A 7 -5.11 -12.41 13.28
N ASP A 8 -4.23 -12.62 12.30
CA ASP A 8 -4.38 -12.11 10.93
C ASP A 8 -5.70 -12.61 10.26
N GLN A 9 -6.33 -11.75 9.46
CA GLN A 9 -7.58 -12.06 8.76
C GLN A 9 -7.43 -13.23 7.77
N HIS A 10 -6.22 -13.49 7.27
CA HIS A 10 -5.90 -14.56 6.34
C HIS A 10 -5.67 -15.90 7.05
N ALA A 11 -5.55 -15.90 8.38
CA ALA A 11 -5.50 -17.14 9.17
C ALA A 11 -6.85 -17.87 9.15
N GLN A 12 -6.83 -19.18 9.38
CA GLN A 12 -8.05 -19.98 9.53
C GLN A 12 -8.89 -19.48 10.71
N VAL A 13 -10.21 -19.50 10.57
CA VAL A 13 -11.15 -18.87 11.52
C VAL A 13 -11.00 -19.47 12.92
N GLU A 14 -10.86 -20.80 12.99
CA GLU A 14 -10.76 -21.54 14.24
C GLU A 14 -9.54 -21.08 15.03
N ILE A 15 -8.35 -21.09 14.42
CA ILE A 15 -7.12 -20.68 15.10
C ILE A 15 -7.08 -19.19 15.40
N ARG A 16 -7.68 -18.35 14.55
CA ARG A 16 -7.82 -16.92 14.83
C ARG A 16 -8.67 -16.66 16.06
N THR A 17 -9.76 -17.40 16.22
CA THR A 17 -10.62 -17.28 17.40
C THR A 17 -9.85 -17.64 18.67
N TYR A 18 -9.09 -18.74 18.65
CA TYR A 18 -8.22 -19.13 19.77
C TYR A 18 -7.15 -18.07 20.07
N ALA A 19 -6.43 -17.59 19.06
CA ALA A 19 -5.38 -16.59 19.25
C ALA A 19 -5.95 -15.26 19.79
N THR A 20 -7.12 -14.86 19.31
CA THR A 20 -7.82 -13.65 19.78
C THR A 20 -8.19 -13.78 21.25
N LEU A 21 -8.71 -14.92 21.68
CA LEU A 21 -9.03 -15.17 23.09
C LEU A 21 -7.77 -15.13 23.97
N ILE A 22 -6.69 -15.79 23.54
CA ILE A 22 -5.41 -15.77 24.26
C ILE A 22 -4.90 -14.33 24.43
N GLY A 23 -4.90 -13.55 23.35
CA GLY A 23 -4.43 -12.16 23.39
C GLY A 23 -5.31 -11.26 24.27
N SER A 24 -6.61 -11.21 23.95
CA SER A 24 -7.54 -10.25 24.55
C SER A 24 -7.96 -10.58 25.98
N GLU A 25 -8.02 -11.86 26.36
CA GLU A 25 -8.51 -12.27 27.69
C GLU A 25 -7.40 -12.74 28.64
N ILE A 26 -6.29 -13.27 28.13
CA ILE A 26 -5.21 -13.79 28.98
C ILE A 26 -4.05 -12.79 29.01
N VAL A 27 -3.43 -12.53 27.86
CA VAL A 27 -2.22 -11.68 27.78
C VAL A 27 -2.53 -10.25 28.21
N ARG A 28 -3.66 -9.68 27.77
CA ARG A 28 -4.11 -8.36 28.19
C ARG A 28 -4.23 -8.20 29.70
N ARG A 29 -4.71 -9.23 30.41
CA ARG A 29 -4.92 -9.16 31.87
C ARG A 29 -3.62 -9.31 32.64
N TRP A 30 -2.72 -10.18 32.18
CA TRP A 30 -1.44 -10.43 32.85
C TRP A 30 -0.36 -9.40 32.54
N CYS A 31 -0.28 -8.96 31.28
CA CYS A 31 0.77 -8.07 30.78
C CYS A 31 0.17 -6.90 30.00
N PRO A 32 -0.63 -6.02 30.63
CA PRO A 32 -1.41 -4.98 29.93
C PRO A 32 -0.54 -4.02 29.11
N ILE A 33 0.58 -3.55 29.67
CA ILE A 33 1.50 -2.63 28.98
C ILE A 33 2.13 -3.28 27.73
N ALA A 34 2.56 -4.54 27.87
CA ALA A 34 3.13 -5.28 26.73
C ALA A 34 2.08 -5.62 25.68
N TRP A 35 0.83 -5.86 26.11
CA TRP A 35 -0.29 -6.08 25.21
C TRP A 35 -0.64 -4.82 24.42
N GLU A 36 -0.70 -3.65 25.06
CA GLU A 36 -0.90 -2.36 24.38
C GLU A 36 0.22 -2.08 23.38
N ALA A 37 1.49 -2.24 23.79
CA ALA A 37 2.62 -2.08 22.89
C ALA A 37 2.58 -3.07 21.71
N PHE A 38 2.10 -4.30 21.93
CA PHE A 38 1.90 -5.27 20.87
C PHE A 38 0.80 -4.82 19.88
N LEU A 39 -0.31 -4.30 20.37
CA LEU A 39 -1.37 -3.77 19.51
C LEU A 39 -0.86 -2.61 18.65
N ASP A 40 -0.21 -1.63 19.27
CA ASP A 40 0.20 -0.39 18.61
C ASP A 40 1.34 -0.60 17.61
N TYR A 41 2.38 -1.32 18.00
CA TYR A 41 3.61 -1.42 17.21
C TYR A 41 3.71 -2.68 16.37
N ARG A 42 2.85 -3.69 16.59
CA ARG A 42 2.85 -4.93 15.82
C ARG A 42 1.55 -5.12 15.08
N LEU A 43 0.45 -5.36 15.80
CA LEU A 43 -0.80 -5.83 15.19
C LEU A 43 -1.45 -4.78 14.27
N HIS A 44 -1.43 -3.51 14.69
CA HIS A 44 -2.04 -2.40 13.94
C HIS A 44 -1.01 -1.52 13.23
N SER A 45 0.25 -1.97 13.19
CA SER A 45 1.30 -1.25 12.47
C SER A 45 1.11 -1.36 10.95
N VAL A 46 1.42 -0.28 10.23
CA VAL A 46 1.48 -0.28 8.78
C VAL A 46 2.94 -0.15 8.36
N ASN A 47 3.45 -1.15 7.65
CA ASN A 47 4.81 -1.14 7.14
C ASN A 47 4.85 -0.46 5.76
N TRP A 48 5.78 0.48 5.63
CA TRP A 48 6.01 1.21 4.39
C TRP A 48 7.39 0.88 3.83
N SER A 49 7.43 0.38 2.58
CA SER A 49 8.67 0.17 1.85
C SER A 49 9.37 1.51 1.59
N ARG A 50 10.67 1.46 1.28
CA ARG A 50 11.44 2.66 0.91
C ARG A 50 10.78 3.44 -0.23
N LEU A 51 10.23 2.75 -1.23
CA LEU A 51 9.61 3.35 -2.41
C LEU A 51 8.29 4.04 -2.05
N GLU A 52 7.48 3.37 -1.22
CA GLU A 52 6.21 3.93 -0.77
C GLU A 52 6.43 5.20 0.09
N GLN A 53 7.48 5.22 0.91
CA GLN A 53 7.84 6.41 1.71
C GLN A 53 8.16 7.63 0.84
N GLU A 54 8.86 7.48 -0.28
CA GLU A 54 9.13 8.60 -1.20
C GLU A 54 7.85 9.14 -1.84
N ILE A 55 6.93 8.25 -2.22
CA ILE A 55 5.60 8.64 -2.75
C ILE A 55 4.80 9.39 -1.68
N ILE A 56 4.80 8.92 -0.43
CA ILE A 56 4.11 9.58 0.68
C ILE A 56 4.72 10.96 0.96
N LYS A 57 6.04 11.11 0.94
CA LYS A 57 6.70 12.43 1.11
C LYS A 57 6.23 13.42 0.05
N ALA A 58 6.15 12.99 -1.22
CA ALA A 58 5.65 13.83 -2.30
C ALA A 58 4.17 14.20 -2.09
N LEU A 59 3.33 13.25 -1.66
CA LEU A 59 1.92 13.49 -1.31
C LEU A 59 1.76 14.47 -0.14
N ALA A 60 2.54 14.30 0.92
CA ALA A 60 2.54 15.18 2.09
C ALA A 60 2.97 16.61 1.75
N ALA A 61 3.83 16.77 0.73
CA ALA A 61 4.21 18.08 0.18
C ALA A 61 3.18 18.67 -0.80
N GLY A 62 2.04 18.00 -1.04
CA GLY A 62 1.02 18.42 -2.01
C GLY A 62 1.42 18.21 -3.47
N LYS A 63 2.54 17.53 -3.75
CA LYS A 63 3.11 17.35 -5.08
C LYS A 63 2.60 16.05 -5.73
N ARG A 64 1.32 16.02 -6.07
CA ARG A 64 0.66 14.81 -6.59
C ARG A 64 1.25 14.30 -7.91
N GLU A 65 1.62 15.20 -8.81
CA GLU A 65 2.28 14.85 -10.08
C GLU A 65 3.62 14.16 -9.87
N GLU A 66 4.43 14.66 -8.94
CA GLU A 66 5.72 14.07 -8.60
C GLU A 66 5.54 12.66 -8.03
N ALA A 67 4.54 12.46 -7.16
CA ALA A 67 4.18 11.14 -6.64
C ALA A 67 3.78 10.15 -7.77
N GLY A 68 3.04 10.61 -8.78
CA GLY A 68 2.70 9.81 -9.96
C GLY A 68 3.92 9.45 -10.82
N LYS A 69 4.85 10.39 -11.03
CA LYS A 69 6.11 10.15 -11.75
C LYS A 69 6.99 9.13 -11.01
N LEU A 70 7.12 9.26 -9.69
CA LEU A 70 7.83 8.29 -8.86
C LEU A 70 7.23 6.88 -8.99
N ALA A 71 5.90 6.76 -9.04
CA ALA A 71 5.24 5.47 -9.21
C ALA A 71 5.52 4.81 -10.57
N LEU A 72 5.67 5.60 -11.65
CA LEU A 72 6.16 5.10 -12.94
C LEU A 72 7.61 4.63 -12.85
N GLU A 73 8.50 5.46 -12.28
CA GLU A 73 9.92 5.17 -12.18
C GLU A 73 10.21 3.94 -11.31
N PHE A 74 9.40 3.72 -10.28
CA PHE A 74 9.47 2.55 -9.41
C PHE A 74 8.76 1.32 -10.00
N GLY A 75 8.15 1.43 -11.18
CA GLY A 75 7.50 0.30 -11.86
C GLY A 75 6.14 -0.11 -11.28
N LEU A 76 5.58 0.66 -10.34
CA LEU A 76 4.22 0.45 -9.81
C LEU A 76 3.17 0.66 -10.90
N LEU A 77 3.44 1.60 -11.81
CA LEU A 77 2.64 1.88 -12.99
C LEU A 77 3.40 1.38 -14.22
N SER A 78 2.95 0.25 -14.77
CA SER A 78 3.48 -0.31 -16.00
C SER A 78 2.36 -0.66 -16.97
N TYR A 79 2.56 -0.34 -18.25
CA TYR A 79 1.54 -0.51 -19.28
C TYR A 79 1.99 -1.57 -20.29
N GLY A 80 1.05 -2.42 -20.71
CA GLY A 80 1.20 -3.39 -21.78
C GLY A 80 0.36 -3.03 -23.00
N THR A 81 0.21 -3.98 -23.91
CA THR A 81 -0.65 -3.88 -25.09
C THR A 81 -2.11 -3.63 -24.73
N ASP A 82 -2.56 -4.22 -23.62
CA ASP A 82 -3.96 -4.21 -23.19
C ASP A 82 -4.22 -3.23 -22.02
N GLY A 83 -3.30 -2.28 -21.80
CA GLY A 83 -3.41 -1.26 -20.77
C GLY A 83 -2.58 -1.51 -19.50
N LEU A 84 -3.04 -1.01 -18.36
CA LEU A 84 -2.31 -1.04 -17.09
C LEU A 84 -2.14 -2.48 -16.59
N LYS A 85 -0.90 -2.95 -16.50
CA LYS A 85 -0.61 -4.30 -16.02
C LYS A 85 -0.95 -4.44 -14.53
N PRO A 86 -1.41 -5.62 -14.08
CA PRO A 86 -1.58 -5.89 -12.67
C PRO A 86 -0.21 -5.84 -11.97
N ASN A 87 -0.12 -5.08 -10.89
CA ASN A 87 1.07 -5.04 -10.04
C ASN A 87 0.61 -5.20 -8.59
N ARG A 88 1.14 -6.23 -7.91
CA ARG A 88 0.80 -6.54 -6.52
C ARG A 88 1.21 -5.42 -5.57
N GLU A 89 2.42 -4.87 -5.73
CA GLU A 89 2.92 -3.77 -4.90
C GLU A 89 2.07 -2.51 -5.07
N ARG A 90 1.57 -2.26 -6.30
CA ARG A 90 0.61 -1.17 -6.54
C ARG A 90 -0.68 -1.39 -5.75
N SER A 91 -1.26 -2.58 -5.81
CA SER A 91 -2.48 -2.88 -5.05
C SER A 91 -2.26 -2.74 -3.54
N GLU A 92 -1.09 -3.14 -3.03
CA GLU A 92 -0.74 -3.01 -1.62
C GLU A 92 -0.62 -1.53 -1.19
N ILE A 93 0.10 -0.69 -1.94
CA ILE A 93 0.21 0.74 -1.59
C ILE A 93 -1.15 1.45 -1.71
N GLU A 94 -1.95 1.14 -2.73
CA GLU A 94 -3.30 1.71 -2.88
C GLU A 94 -4.20 1.36 -1.69
N ALA A 95 -4.13 0.13 -1.18
CA ALA A 95 -4.86 -0.28 0.01
C ALA A 95 -4.40 0.49 1.26
N LYS A 96 -3.08 0.66 1.45
CA LYS A 96 -2.52 1.43 2.57
C LYS A 96 -2.91 2.90 2.51
N LEU A 97 -2.87 3.52 1.32
CA LEU A 97 -3.30 4.91 1.13
C LEU A 97 -4.79 5.08 1.45
N LYS A 98 -5.65 4.17 0.98
CA LYS A 98 -7.08 4.16 1.32
C LYS A 98 -7.32 4.03 2.82
N GLN A 99 -6.57 3.17 3.51
CA GLN A 99 -6.67 3.00 4.96
C GLN A 99 -6.39 4.31 5.72
N LEU A 100 -5.50 5.16 5.21
CA LEU A 100 -5.17 6.47 5.79
C LEU A 100 -6.01 7.63 5.23
N ASN A 101 -7.01 7.37 4.39
CA ASN A 101 -7.77 8.39 3.66
C ASN A 101 -6.88 9.34 2.83
N LEU A 102 -5.76 8.83 2.31
CA LEU A 102 -4.87 9.57 1.43
C LEU A 102 -5.29 9.40 -0.04
N PRO A 103 -5.12 10.43 -0.88
CA PRO A 103 -5.45 10.36 -2.30
C PRO A 103 -4.50 9.41 -3.03
N ILE A 104 -5.02 8.68 -4.02
CA ILE A 104 -4.21 7.85 -4.91
C ILE A 104 -3.69 8.76 -6.03
N PRO A 105 -2.37 9.00 -6.15
CA PRO A 105 -1.84 10.02 -7.06
C PRO A 105 -2.26 9.81 -8.52
N TRP A 106 -2.28 8.56 -8.96
CA TRP A 106 -2.50 8.13 -10.34
C TRP A 106 -3.94 7.70 -10.66
N SER A 107 -4.91 7.96 -9.76
CA SER A 107 -6.31 7.63 -10.03
C SER A 107 -7.05 8.67 -10.87
N ASP A 108 -6.52 9.90 -11.00
CA ASP A 108 -7.17 10.96 -11.77
C ASP A 108 -6.78 10.89 -13.26
N THR A 109 -7.80 10.78 -14.11
CA THR A 109 -7.68 10.63 -15.57
C THR A 109 -6.93 11.80 -16.24
N SER A 110 -6.95 12.99 -15.63
CA SER A 110 -6.21 14.16 -16.12
C SER A 110 -4.69 13.97 -16.03
N LEU A 111 -4.21 13.22 -15.04
CA LEU A 111 -2.77 12.96 -14.84
C LEU A 111 -2.30 11.80 -15.72
N LEU A 112 -3.20 10.87 -16.08
CA LEU A 112 -2.90 9.73 -16.95
C LEU A 112 -2.45 10.17 -18.35
N THR A 113 -3.06 11.21 -18.92
CA THR A 113 -2.69 11.73 -20.25
C THR A 113 -1.26 12.27 -20.27
N GLU A 114 -0.88 13.07 -19.28
CA GLU A 114 0.47 13.62 -19.16
C GLU A 114 1.51 12.57 -18.78
N LEU A 115 1.15 11.61 -17.92
CA LEU A 115 2.00 10.47 -17.59
C LEU A 115 2.25 9.57 -18.82
N MET A 116 1.26 9.42 -19.70
CA MET A 116 1.42 8.75 -20.98
C MET A 116 2.29 9.55 -21.97
N GLU A 117 2.21 10.88 -22.01
CA GLU A 117 3.12 11.73 -22.79
C GLU A 117 4.57 11.60 -22.30
N ILE A 118 4.80 11.58 -20.99
CA ILE A 118 6.13 11.40 -20.40
C ILE A 118 6.70 10.01 -20.74
N LEU A 119 5.87 8.96 -20.71
CA LEU A 119 6.25 7.61 -21.14
C LEU A 119 6.57 7.55 -22.64
N ALA A 120 5.82 8.26 -23.48
CA ALA A 120 6.08 8.36 -24.91
C ALA A 120 7.40 9.11 -25.20
N ALA A 121 7.70 10.17 -24.43
CA ALA A 121 8.92 10.96 -24.57
C ALA A 121 10.20 10.21 -24.11
N LYS A 122 10.10 9.31 -23.12
CA LYS A 122 11.23 8.49 -22.63
C LYS A 122 11.59 7.27 -23.51
N GLY A 123 10.95 7.08 -24.68
CA GLY A 123 11.41 6.12 -25.70
C GLY A 123 10.52 4.89 -25.93
N GLY A 124 9.28 4.87 -25.43
CA GLY A 124 8.28 3.88 -25.82
C GLY A 124 7.56 4.30 -27.10
N LYS A 125 8.15 4.07 -28.27
CA LYS A 125 7.48 4.33 -29.56
C LYS A 125 6.18 3.52 -29.66
N LYS A 126 5.12 4.24 -30.08
CA LYS A 126 3.92 3.79 -30.80
C LYS A 126 2.76 3.26 -29.96
N TRP A 127 2.03 4.14 -29.27
CA TRP A 127 0.64 3.87 -28.81
C TRP A 127 -0.31 5.08 -28.91
N LEU A 128 0.06 6.14 -29.65
CA LEU A 128 -0.87 7.25 -29.92
C LEU A 128 -1.66 6.97 -31.20
N LEU A 129 -2.96 6.75 -31.00
CA LEU A 129 -4.09 6.87 -31.93
C LEU A 129 -4.20 5.80 -33.03
N GLU A 130 -5.03 4.80 -32.74
CA GLU A 130 -6.13 4.35 -33.61
C GLU A 130 -7.32 3.91 -32.74
#